data_AF-A0AAE0PG40-F1
#
_entry.id   AF-A0AAE0PG40-F1
#
_cell.length_a   1.000
_cell.length_b   1.000
_cell.length_c   1.000
_cell.angle_alpha   90.00
_cell.angle_beta   90.00
_cell.angle_gamma   90.00
#
_symmetry.space_group_name_H-M   'P 1'
#
loop_
_entity.id
_entity.type
_entity.pdbx_description
1 polymer ?
#
loop_
_entity_poly.entity_id
_entity_poly.type
_entity_poly.pdbx_seq_one_letter_code
_entity_poly.pdbx_strand_id
1 'polypeptide(L)'
;MTNFLKHSNSCSKKASFSTLVYNQTIVITSELIRIPALFTVDSNTAGLAIRLQFFLRHRDTDTTAKMVIQQPSNQIKLTNVSLVRLKKGKKRFEIACYKNKVLEWRSGIETDLDNVLQIPNVFLNVSKGQTAPTAELQKAFGKDASVNDIILEILKKGEMQVGEKERSAQLERVHNEVVSIVASKLVDPRTKKVYTTGMIEKALDMLSSQAHQLQAQEKEKKEAATTSGATSPATGENGEAKPQPTKSLPIWTGVSTNKSAKSQALEAMKALVAHQPIPVARARMRLRITCTTSVLKQAVKAPKGEANKDGEEGEKKAPGTVKDKILSFVEQVESQDVMGQEWELVGFVEPGAFKILSDFIGGETKGQGRVEVLDMAVTHED
;
A
#
# COMPACT_ATOMS: atom_id res chain seq x y z
N MET A 1 25.81 -59.44 45.11
CA MET A 1 24.69 -60.34 44.74
C MET A 1 24.86 -60.66 43.25
N THR A 2 25.40 -61.84 42.95
CA THR A 2 24.70 -62.92 42.21
C THR A 2 24.29 -62.52 40.80
N ASN A 3 25.06 -62.92 39.77
CA ASN A 3 24.79 -64.09 38.87
C ASN A 3 23.77 -63.70 37.77
N PHE A 4 23.73 -64.18 36.51
CA PHE A 4 24.35 -65.29 35.73
C PHE A 4 23.98 -65.02 34.23
N LEU A 5 24.51 -65.61 33.14
CA LEU A 5 25.64 -66.52 32.88
C LEU A 5 25.97 -66.55 31.35
N LYS A 6 27.24 -66.81 30.96
CA LYS A 6 27.77 -67.48 29.72
C LYS A 6 27.21 -67.15 28.30
N HIS A 7 28.08 -66.76 27.34
CA HIS A 7 28.70 -67.58 26.25
C HIS A 7 27.71 -68.04 25.15
N SER A 8 28.04 -68.17 23.85
CA SER A 8 29.31 -68.42 23.11
C SER A 8 29.13 -67.84 21.68
N ASN A 9 30.10 -67.16 21.05
CA ASN A 9 31.16 -67.73 20.16
C ASN A 9 30.63 -68.81 19.17
N SER A 10 30.97 -68.85 17.87
CA SER A 10 32.17 -68.37 17.15
C SER A 10 32.02 -68.40 15.60
N CYS A 11 33.09 -68.01 14.86
CA CYS A 11 33.42 -68.32 13.44
C CYS A 11 32.63 -67.61 12.31
N SER A 12 33.16 -67.38 11.09
CA SER A 12 34.52 -67.46 10.49
C SER A 12 34.45 -67.00 9.00
N LYS A 13 35.34 -66.20 8.38
CA LYS A 13 36.53 -65.40 8.75
C LYS A 13 36.80 -64.31 7.67
N LYS A 14 37.73 -63.40 7.98
CA LYS A 14 38.71 -62.70 7.09
C LYS A 14 39.35 -63.65 6.04
N ALA A 15 40.00 -63.30 4.92
CA ALA A 15 40.68 -62.11 4.36
C ALA A 15 41.02 -62.44 2.85
N SER A 16 41.55 -61.60 1.94
CA SER A 16 41.75 -60.14 1.74
C SER A 16 42.37 -59.94 0.32
N PHE A 17 42.73 -58.70 -0.09
CA PHE A 17 43.45 -58.31 -1.33
C PHE A 17 42.61 -58.39 -2.64
N SER A 18 42.77 -57.51 -3.65
CA SER A 18 43.49 -56.23 -3.77
C SER A 18 43.06 -55.49 -5.05
N THR A 19 43.06 -54.15 -5.01
CA THR A 19 43.26 -53.21 -6.14
C THR A 19 42.57 -53.48 -7.48
N LEU A 20 41.65 -52.57 -7.88
CA LEU A 20 41.80 -51.85 -9.16
C LEU A 20 40.89 -50.60 -9.23
N VAL A 21 41.41 -49.56 -9.86
CA VAL A 21 40.71 -48.30 -10.19
C VAL A 21 39.65 -48.57 -11.25
N TYR A 22 38.44 -48.01 -11.13
CA TYR A 22 37.63 -47.69 -12.32
C TYR A 22 36.63 -46.54 -12.08
N ASN A 23 36.78 -45.46 -12.84
CA ASN A 23 35.73 -44.46 -13.06
C ASN A 23 34.65 -45.07 -13.95
N GLN A 24 33.38 -45.07 -13.54
CA GLN A 24 32.29 -45.52 -14.40
C GLN A 24 31.51 -44.35 -14.98
N THR A 25 32.08 -43.77 -16.03
CA THR A 25 31.38 -42.88 -16.97
C THR A 25 30.37 -43.71 -17.78
N ILE A 26 29.20 -43.12 -18.04
CA ILE A 26 28.14 -43.70 -18.88
C ILE A 26 28.60 -43.67 -20.35
N VAL A 27 28.65 -44.84 -21.02
CA VAL A 27 28.80 -44.92 -22.49
C VAL A 27 27.90 -46.00 -23.08
N ILE A 28 26.83 -45.53 -23.73
CA ILE A 28 26.26 -45.99 -25.02
C ILE A 28 26.44 -47.48 -25.39
N THR A 29 25.34 -48.23 -25.34
CA THR A 29 25.18 -49.49 -26.11
C THR A 29 24.53 -49.21 -27.46
N SER A 30 25.21 -49.57 -28.55
CA SER A 30 24.69 -49.51 -29.93
C SER A 30 24.13 -50.86 -30.37
N GLU A 31 22.90 -50.91 -30.90
CA GLU A 31 22.44 -52.06 -31.71
C GLU A 31 22.66 -51.78 -33.20
N LEU A 32 23.34 -52.71 -33.88
CA LEU A 32 23.51 -52.69 -35.33
C LEU A 32 22.33 -53.37 -36.02
N ILE A 33 21.73 -52.69 -37.00
CA ILE A 33 20.90 -53.34 -38.03
C ILE A 33 21.78 -53.65 -39.24
N ARG A 34 21.82 -54.93 -39.63
CA ARG A 34 22.51 -55.41 -40.84
C ARG A 34 21.80 -54.91 -42.12
N ILE A 35 22.59 -54.43 -43.07
CA ILE A 35 22.20 -54.34 -44.49
C ILE A 35 23.14 -55.26 -45.28
N PRO A 36 22.64 -56.19 -46.11
CA PRO A 36 23.48 -57.01 -46.97
C PRO A 36 23.92 -56.22 -48.22
N ALA A 37 25.20 -55.86 -48.28
CA ALA A 37 25.80 -55.38 -49.52
C ALA A 37 26.38 -56.57 -50.31
N LEU A 38 25.73 -56.96 -51.40
CA LEU A 38 26.39 -57.75 -52.43
C LEU A 38 27.20 -56.79 -53.31
N PHE A 39 28.53 -56.90 -53.24
CA PHE A 39 29.42 -56.39 -54.28
C PHE A 39 29.92 -57.57 -55.11
N THR A 40 29.59 -57.56 -56.39
CA THR A 40 30.31 -58.35 -57.40
C THR A 40 30.94 -57.34 -58.33
N VAL A 41 32.27 -57.32 -58.39
CA VAL A 41 33.02 -56.42 -59.25
C VAL A 41 33.28 -57.14 -60.56
N ASP A 42 32.83 -56.59 -61.68
CA ASP A 42 33.42 -56.93 -62.97
C ASP A 42 33.38 -55.73 -63.93
N SER A 43 34.02 -55.91 -65.06
CA SER A 43 34.81 -54.87 -65.73
C SER A 43 34.12 -54.27 -66.96
N ASN A 44 34.67 -53.14 -67.41
CA ASN A 44 34.57 -52.57 -68.77
C ASN A 44 33.32 -51.77 -69.20
N THR A 45 33.65 -50.52 -69.58
CA THR A 45 33.28 -49.87 -70.85
C THR A 45 31.92 -49.17 -71.02
N ALA A 46 32.05 -47.84 -71.16
CA ALA A 46 31.24 -46.91 -71.96
C ALA A 46 29.72 -46.79 -71.74
N GLY A 47 29.34 -45.62 -71.21
CA GLY A 47 28.75 -44.60 -72.10
C GLY A 47 27.22 -44.44 -72.11
N LEU A 48 26.85 -43.23 -72.53
CA LEU A 48 25.52 -42.72 -72.88
C LEU A 48 24.48 -42.52 -71.75
N ALA A 49 23.89 -41.33 -71.77
CA ALA A 49 22.89 -40.88 -70.82
C ALA A 49 21.48 -41.36 -71.20
N ILE A 50 20.66 -41.69 -70.20
CA ILE A 50 19.19 -41.65 -70.31
C ILE A 50 18.66 -40.73 -69.22
N ARG A 51 18.03 -39.64 -69.67
CA ARG A 51 17.41 -38.60 -68.84
C ARG A 51 16.06 -39.12 -68.33
N LEU A 52 16.02 -39.70 -67.14
CA LEU A 52 14.77 -40.04 -66.47
C LEU A 52 14.36 -38.90 -65.52
N GLN A 53 13.20 -38.30 -65.80
CA GLN A 53 12.58 -37.25 -64.99
C GLN A 53 12.12 -37.83 -63.65
N PHE A 54 13.01 -37.87 -62.64
CA PHE A 54 12.65 -38.38 -61.32
C PHE A 54 11.71 -37.40 -60.61
N PHE A 55 10.41 -37.68 -60.73
CA PHE A 55 9.37 -37.07 -59.92
C PHE A 55 9.55 -37.53 -58.47
N LEU A 56 10.46 -36.87 -57.74
CA LEU A 56 10.65 -37.01 -56.30
C LEU A 56 9.43 -36.44 -55.57
N ARG A 57 8.34 -37.21 -55.62
CA ARG A 57 7.17 -37.06 -54.77
C ARG A 57 7.63 -37.30 -53.33
N HIS A 58 8.13 -36.24 -52.70
CA HIS A 58 8.37 -36.24 -51.27
C HIS A 58 7.02 -36.57 -50.64
N ARG A 59 6.96 -37.74 -50.03
CA ARG A 59 5.82 -38.16 -49.25
C ARG A 59 5.99 -37.43 -47.92
N ASP A 60 5.41 -36.24 -47.85
CA ASP A 60 5.37 -35.44 -46.63
C ASP A 60 4.65 -36.26 -45.55
N THR A 61 5.42 -36.99 -44.74
CA THR A 61 4.95 -37.61 -43.50
C THR A 61 4.92 -36.57 -42.40
N ASP A 62 4.27 -35.44 -42.67
CA ASP A 62 4.06 -34.37 -41.69
C ASP A 62 2.81 -34.69 -40.84
N THR A 63 2.87 -35.87 -40.23
CA THR A 63 1.93 -36.30 -39.20
C THR A 63 2.65 -36.28 -37.86
N THR A 64 3.07 -35.09 -37.41
CA THR A 64 3.37 -34.87 -35.99
C THR A 64 2.08 -35.11 -35.20
N ALA A 65 1.86 -36.36 -34.79
CA ALA A 65 0.73 -36.74 -33.96
C ALA A 65 0.81 -35.91 -32.67
N LYS A 66 -0.11 -34.94 -32.53
CA LYS A 66 -0.27 -34.16 -31.30
C LYS A 66 -0.69 -35.12 -30.19
N MET A 67 0.27 -35.68 -29.48
CA MET A 67 0.03 -36.46 -28.27
C MET A 67 -0.68 -35.54 -27.28
N VAL A 68 -1.97 -35.81 -27.07
CA VAL A 68 -2.77 -35.10 -26.08
C VAL A 68 -2.26 -35.53 -24.71
N ILE A 69 -1.47 -34.66 -24.07
CA ILE A 69 -1.00 -34.87 -22.71
C ILE A 69 -2.24 -34.89 -21.80
N GLN A 70 -2.63 -36.07 -21.32
CA GLN A 70 -3.81 -36.27 -20.47
C GLN A 70 -3.61 -35.78 -19.02
N GLN A 71 -2.42 -35.27 -18.70
CA GLN A 71 -2.16 -34.62 -17.43
C GLN A 71 -2.59 -33.15 -17.50
N PRO A 72 -3.19 -32.58 -16.44
CA PRO A 72 -3.46 -31.14 -16.40
C PRO A 72 -2.13 -30.39 -16.59
N SER A 73 -2.13 -29.38 -17.46
CA SER A 73 -0.95 -28.53 -17.69
C SER A 73 -0.41 -28.03 -16.35
N ASN A 74 0.90 -28.18 -16.12
CA ASN A 74 1.57 -27.80 -14.87
C ASN A 74 1.70 -26.26 -14.75
N GLN A 75 0.56 -25.58 -14.77
CA GLN A 75 0.41 -24.14 -14.66
C GLN A 75 0.01 -23.79 -13.24
N ILE A 76 1.01 -23.54 -12.39
CA ILE A 76 0.81 -23.06 -11.02
C ILE A 76 0.26 -21.63 -11.08
N LYS A 77 -1.05 -21.47 -10.85
CA LYS A 77 -1.71 -20.17 -10.72
C LYS A 77 -1.64 -19.73 -9.27
N LEU A 78 -0.77 -18.77 -8.97
CA LEU A 78 -0.69 -18.17 -7.64
C LEU A 78 -1.93 -17.28 -7.41
N THR A 79 -2.83 -17.70 -6.51
CA THR A 79 -4.15 -17.07 -6.31
C THR A 79 -4.11 -15.83 -5.41
N ASN A 80 -3.15 -15.76 -4.47
CA ASN A 80 -3.10 -14.76 -3.39
C ASN A 80 -1.81 -13.92 -3.42
N VAL A 81 -1.41 -13.43 -4.60
CA VAL A 81 -0.20 -12.59 -4.77
C VAL A 81 -0.54 -11.10 -4.74
N SER A 82 0.24 -10.32 -3.97
CA SER A 82 0.36 -8.88 -4.16
C SER A 82 1.53 -8.57 -5.09
N LEU A 83 1.34 -7.64 -6.02
CA LEU A 83 2.35 -7.24 -6.99
C LEU A 83 2.91 -5.87 -6.60
N VAL A 84 4.20 -5.83 -6.27
CA VAL A 84 4.94 -4.57 -6.15
C VAL A 84 5.71 -4.34 -7.44
N ARG A 85 5.43 -3.24 -8.14
CA ARG A 85 6.01 -2.90 -9.44
C ARG A 85 6.91 -1.68 -9.33
N LEU A 86 8.15 -1.78 -9.81
CA LEU A 86 9.05 -0.65 -10.02
C LEU A 86 9.40 -0.52 -11.50
N LYS A 87 9.25 0.67 -12.07
CA LYS A 87 9.72 1.00 -13.42
C LYS A 87 11.07 1.69 -13.31
N LYS A 88 12.16 1.01 -13.69
CA LYS A 88 13.53 1.55 -13.64
C LYS A 88 14.18 1.44 -15.02
N GLY A 89 14.64 2.57 -15.55
CA GLY A 89 15.05 2.67 -16.96
C GLY A 89 13.90 2.34 -17.93
N LYS A 90 14.18 1.51 -18.95
CA LYS A 90 13.20 1.13 -19.99
C LYS A 90 12.37 -0.12 -19.63
N LYS A 91 12.54 -0.70 -18.44
CA LYS A 91 11.93 -1.99 -18.04
C LYS A 91 11.10 -1.87 -16.77
N ARG A 92 10.20 -2.85 -16.58
CA ARG A 92 9.37 -3.01 -15.39
C ARG A 92 9.89 -4.22 -14.62
N PHE A 93 10.07 -4.05 -13.32
CA PHE A 93 10.44 -5.11 -12.39
C PHE A 93 9.29 -5.30 -11.42
N GLU A 94 8.96 -6.55 -11.12
CA GLU A 94 7.81 -6.95 -10.32
C GLU A 94 8.25 -8.00 -9.30
N ILE A 95 7.67 -7.95 -8.10
CA ILE A 95 7.92 -8.90 -7.01
C ILE A 95 6.59 -9.48 -6.53
N ALA A 96 6.58 -10.78 -6.26
CA ALA A 96 5.47 -11.52 -5.68
C ALA A 96 5.55 -11.48 -4.15
N CYS A 97 4.66 -10.71 -3.51
CA CYS A 97 4.62 -10.53 -2.06
C CYS A 97 3.28 -11.02 -1.47
N TYR A 98 3.24 -11.28 -0.16
CA TYR A 98 1.99 -11.41 0.58
C TYR A 98 1.33 -10.03 0.80
N LYS A 99 0.00 -9.95 0.65
CA LYS A 99 -0.75 -8.68 0.63
C LYS A 99 -0.56 -7.81 1.87
N ASN A 100 -0.77 -8.38 3.06
CA ASN A 100 -0.74 -7.62 4.32
C ASN A 100 0.70 -7.22 4.67
N LYS A 101 1.66 -8.15 4.48
CA LYS A 101 3.07 -8.00 4.82
C LYS A 101 3.77 -6.83 4.11
N VAL A 102 3.36 -6.43 2.90
CA VAL A 102 3.92 -5.25 2.22
C VAL A 102 3.59 -3.93 2.93
N LEU A 103 2.43 -3.84 3.60
CA LEU A 103 2.08 -2.67 4.41
C LEU A 103 2.86 -2.68 5.73
N GLU A 104 2.90 -3.82 6.41
CA GLU A 104 3.66 -4.03 7.65
C GLU A 104 5.16 -3.72 7.48
N TRP A 105 5.74 -4.10 6.34
CA TRP A 105 7.11 -3.76 5.95
C TRP A 105 7.33 -2.24 5.79
N ARG A 106 6.34 -1.51 5.27
CA ARG A 106 6.44 -0.05 5.08
C ARG A 106 6.28 0.73 6.37
N SER A 107 5.52 0.19 7.33
CA SER A 107 5.49 0.70 8.71
C SER A 107 6.66 0.22 9.57
N GLY A 108 7.49 -0.69 9.07
CA GLY A 108 8.66 -1.23 9.80
C GLY A 108 8.31 -2.23 10.92
N ILE A 109 7.12 -2.84 10.87
CA ILE A 109 6.65 -3.83 11.84
C ILE A 109 7.29 -5.19 11.57
N GLU A 110 7.40 -5.57 10.29
CA GLU A 110 8.06 -6.79 9.84
C GLU A 110 9.46 -6.44 9.29
N THR A 111 10.49 -7.15 9.75
CA THR A 111 11.89 -6.94 9.33
C THR A 111 12.46 -8.06 8.44
N ASP A 112 11.78 -9.20 8.36
CA ASP A 112 12.29 -10.38 7.65
C ASP A 112 11.74 -10.48 6.22
N LEU A 113 12.64 -10.50 5.24
CA LEU A 113 12.29 -10.52 3.82
C LEU A 113 11.52 -11.78 3.41
N ASP A 114 11.90 -12.94 3.95
CA ASP A 114 11.29 -14.23 3.59
C ASP A 114 9.82 -14.34 4.02
N ASN A 115 9.39 -13.60 5.05
CA ASN A 115 7.99 -13.52 5.48
C ASN A 115 7.14 -12.59 4.58
N VAL A 116 7.76 -11.62 3.90
CA VAL A 116 7.08 -10.67 3.01
C VAL A 116 6.94 -11.23 1.59
N LEU A 117 7.95 -11.96 1.13
CA LEU A 117 8.08 -12.47 -0.24
C LEU A 117 7.48 -13.86 -0.36
N GLN A 118 6.82 -14.17 -1.49
CA GLN A 118 6.42 -15.54 -1.80
C GLN A 118 7.53 -16.32 -2.51
N ILE A 119 8.34 -15.61 -3.30
CA ILE A 119 9.49 -16.13 -4.02
C ILE A 119 10.58 -15.06 -3.95
N PRO A 120 11.78 -15.36 -3.42
CA PRO A 120 12.89 -14.40 -3.31
C PRO A 120 13.60 -14.20 -4.66
N ASN A 121 12.84 -13.79 -5.69
CA ASN A 121 13.34 -13.50 -7.03
C ASN A 121 12.60 -12.30 -7.64
N VAL A 122 13.30 -11.55 -8.48
CA VAL A 122 12.75 -10.40 -9.21
C VAL A 122 12.27 -10.85 -10.59
N PHE A 123 11.05 -10.46 -10.95
CA PHE A 123 10.42 -10.80 -12.24
C PHE A 123 10.32 -9.57 -13.15
N LEU A 124 10.25 -9.78 -14.47
CA LEU A 124 9.76 -8.79 -15.43
C LEU A 124 8.22 -8.80 -15.49
N ASN A 125 7.63 -9.97 -15.27
CA ASN A 125 6.18 -10.15 -15.15
C ASN A 125 5.85 -11.35 -14.28
N VAL A 126 5.25 -11.13 -13.11
CA VAL A 126 4.92 -12.22 -12.16
C VAL A 126 3.80 -13.10 -12.70
N SER A 127 2.76 -12.53 -13.32
CA SER A 127 1.63 -13.28 -13.88
C SER A 127 2.02 -14.27 -14.99
N LYS A 128 3.17 -14.05 -15.65
CA LYS A 128 3.76 -14.93 -16.66
C LYS A 128 4.94 -15.76 -16.14
N GLY A 129 5.33 -15.62 -14.86
CA GLY A 129 6.50 -16.28 -14.28
C GLY A 129 7.84 -15.89 -14.95
N GLN A 130 7.92 -14.72 -15.58
CA GLN A 130 9.11 -14.31 -16.34
C GLN A 130 10.14 -13.65 -15.40
N THR A 131 11.12 -14.41 -14.93
CA THR A 131 12.23 -13.92 -14.08
C THR A 131 13.08 -12.88 -14.82
N ALA A 132 13.58 -11.87 -14.12
CA ALA A 132 14.48 -10.87 -14.68
C ALA A 132 15.90 -11.44 -14.88
N PRO A 133 16.49 -11.37 -16.08
CA PRO A 133 17.88 -11.80 -16.29
C PRO A 133 18.85 -10.89 -15.55
N THR A 134 19.94 -11.44 -15.01
CA THR A 134 20.99 -10.70 -14.29
C THR A 134 21.55 -9.53 -15.10
N ALA A 135 21.71 -9.69 -16.42
CA ALA A 135 22.17 -8.65 -17.34
C ALA A 135 21.20 -7.46 -17.46
N GLU A 136 19.94 -7.61 -17.07
CA GLU A 136 18.93 -6.53 -17.05
C GLU A 136 18.86 -5.86 -15.69
N LEU A 137 18.98 -6.65 -14.62
CA LEU A 137 19.13 -6.16 -13.25
C LEU A 137 20.36 -5.25 -13.15
N GLN A 138 21.51 -5.69 -13.64
CA GLN A 138 22.76 -4.90 -13.63
C GLN A 138 22.65 -3.58 -14.41
N LYS A 139 21.86 -3.54 -15.49
CA LYS A 139 21.63 -2.31 -16.28
C LYS A 139 20.67 -1.33 -15.61
N ALA A 140 19.76 -1.81 -14.76
CA ALA A 140 18.77 -0.98 -14.09
C ALA A 140 19.18 -0.55 -12.68
N PHE A 141 19.93 -1.40 -11.97
CA PHE A 141 20.27 -1.22 -10.55
C PHE A 141 21.77 -0.98 -10.29
N GLY A 142 22.63 -1.18 -11.29
CA GLY A 142 24.10 -1.16 -11.12
C GLY A 142 24.67 -2.58 -11.05
N LYS A 143 25.98 -2.72 -11.32
CA LYS A 143 26.63 -4.04 -11.40
C LYS A 143 26.80 -4.73 -10.05
N ASP A 144 26.83 -3.94 -8.98
CA ASP A 144 27.30 -4.35 -7.65
C ASP A 144 26.14 -4.58 -6.65
N ALA A 145 24.89 -4.34 -7.05
CA ALA A 145 23.71 -4.53 -6.21
C ALA A 145 23.32 -6.02 -6.13
N SER A 146 23.14 -6.55 -4.91
CA SER A 146 22.64 -7.92 -4.74
C SER A 146 21.15 -8.01 -5.08
N VAL A 147 20.65 -9.23 -5.33
CA VAL A 147 19.20 -9.45 -5.57
C VAL A 147 18.37 -8.96 -4.38
N ASN A 148 18.88 -9.09 -3.15
CA ASN A 148 18.21 -8.65 -1.93
C ASN A 148 18.15 -7.12 -1.85
N ASP A 149 19.22 -6.40 -2.21
CA ASP A 149 19.22 -4.92 -2.26
C ASP A 149 18.23 -4.39 -3.30
N ILE A 150 18.13 -5.07 -4.44
CA ILE A 150 17.16 -4.77 -5.49
C ILE A 150 15.73 -4.98 -4.98
N ILE A 151 15.48 -6.07 -4.26
CA ILE A 151 14.18 -6.33 -3.61
C ILE A 151 13.84 -5.23 -2.59
N LEU A 152 14.80 -4.84 -1.74
CA LEU A 152 14.64 -3.77 -0.77
C LEU A 152 14.33 -2.42 -1.44
N GLU A 153 14.97 -2.09 -2.57
CA GLU A 153 14.65 -0.88 -3.33
C GLU A 153 13.25 -0.95 -3.96
N ILE A 154 12.84 -2.10 -4.49
CA ILE A 154 11.51 -2.30 -5.08
C ILE A 154 10.41 -2.24 -4.01
N LEU A 155 10.60 -2.82 -2.82
CA LEU A 155 9.62 -2.73 -1.72
C LEU A 155 9.43 -1.28 -1.24
N LYS A 156 10.53 -0.51 -1.16
CA LYS A 156 10.53 0.90 -0.71
C LYS A 156 10.00 1.88 -1.76
N LYS A 157 10.45 1.78 -3.02
CA LYS A 157 10.14 2.74 -4.10
C LYS A 157 9.05 2.28 -5.07
N GLY A 158 8.74 0.99 -5.10
CA GLY A 158 7.76 0.43 -6.03
C GLY A 158 6.32 0.80 -5.65
N GLU A 159 5.43 0.73 -6.64
CA GLU A 159 4.01 0.89 -6.44
C GLU A 159 3.39 -0.50 -6.18
N MET A 160 2.72 -0.65 -5.03
CA MET A 160 1.92 -1.85 -4.77
C MET A 160 0.59 -1.75 -5.51
N GLN A 161 0.30 -2.72 -6.37
CA GLN A 161 -0.97 -2.79 -7.09
C GLN A 161 -2.08 -3.29 -6.15
N VAL A 162 -2.76 -2.37 -5.46
CA VAL A 162 -3.94 -2.67 -4.65
C VAL A 162 -5.10 -3.17 -5.52
N GLY A 163 -5.81 -4.20 -5.02
CA GLY A 163 -7.04 -4.69 -5.64
C GLY A 163 -8.16 -3.66 -5.60
N GLU A 164 -9.18 -3.82 -6.44
CA GLU A 164 -10.31 -2.89 -6.51
C GLU A 164 -11.08 -2.81 -5.18
N LYS A 165 -11.42 -3.97 -4.59
CA LYS A 165 -12.10 -4.06 -3.28
C LYS A 165 -11.25 -3.54 -2.12
N GLU A 166 -9.93 -3.69 -2.21
CA GLU A 166 -8.99 -3.18 -1.19
C GLU A 166 -8.88 -1.64 -1.29
N ARG A 167 -8.85 -1.12 -2.52
CA ARG A 167 -8.86 0.33 -2.78
C ARG A 167 -10.16 0.97 -2.32
N SER A 168 -11.32 0.36 -2.59
CA SER A 168 -12.61 0.89 -2.11
C SER A 168 -12.68 0.89 -0.59
N ALA A 169 -12.30 -0.21 0.07
CA ALA A 169 -12.26 -0.27 1.54
C ALA A 169 -11.27 0.75 2.14
N GLN A 170 -10.12 0.99 1.50
CA GLN A 170 -9.17 2.01 1.96
C GLN A 170 -9.70 3.44 1.74
N LEU A 171 -10.36 3.71 0.62
CA LEU A 171 -11.03 4.99 0.37
C LEU A 171 -12.16 5.24 1.37
N GLU A 172 -12.98 4.24 1.66
CA GLU A 172 -14.08 4.31 2.64
C GLU A 172 -13.56 4.58 4.07
N ARG A 173 -12.47 3.92 4.49
CA ARG A 173 -11.81 4.22 5.77
C ARG A 173 -11.35 5.67 5.87
N VAL A 174 -10.63 6.16 4.87
CA VAL A 174 -10.13 7.54 4.84
C VAL A 174 -11.30 8.53 4.72
N HIS A 175 -12.36 8.19 3.99
CA HIS A 175 -13.57 8.99 3.88
C HIS A 175 -14.26 9.16 5.24
N ASN A 176 -14.49 8.05 5.95
CA ASN A 176 -15.13 8.07 7.27
C ASN A 176 -14.26 8.81 8.31
N GLU A 177 -12.93 8.70 8.22
CA GLU A 177 -11.99 9.50 9.01
C GLU A 177 -12.11 11.00 8.70
N VAL A 178 -12.12 11.40 7.42
CA VAL A 178 -12.30 12.79 6.98
C VAL A 178 -13.63 13.35 7.48
N VAL A 179 -14.75 12.64 7.25
CA VAL A 179 -16.09 13.05 7.72
C VAL A 179 -16.13 13.21 9.24
N SER A 180 -15.48 12.32 9.99
CA SER A 180 -15.38 12.41 11.45
C SER A 180 -14.61 13.67 11.92
N ILE A 181 -13.46 13.97 11.31
CA ILE A 181 -12.65 15.16 11.63
C ILE A 181 -13.38 16.46 11.25
N VAL A 182 -14.13 16.46 10.15
CA VAL A 182 -14.95 17.62 9.74
C VAL A 182 -16.11 17.81 10.73
N ALA A 183 -16.72 16.72 11.21
CA ALA A 183 -17.83 16.76 12.17
C ALA A 183 -17.42 17.26 13.57
N SER A 184 -16.18 17.01 14.04
CA SER A 184 -15.75 17.53 15.35
C SER A 184 -15.53 19.05 15.39
N LYS A 185 -15.41 19.70 14.22
CA LYS A 185 -14.98 21.10 14.06
C LYS A 185 -16.03 22.06 13.49
N LEU A 186 -17.06 21.55 12.80
CA LEU A 186 -18.12 22.36 12.21
C LEU A 186 -19.36 22.46 13.10
N VAL A 187 -19.86 23.68 13.26
CA VAL A 187 -21.14 23.96 13.92
C VAL A 187 -22.03 24.85 13.05
N ASP A 188 -23.33 24.80 13.32
CA ASP A 188 -24.29 25.77 12.81
C ASP A 188 -24.08 27.13 13.54
N PRO A 189 -23.77 28.24 12.84
CA PRO A 189 -23.59 29.54 13.46
C PRO A 189 -24.87 30.09 14.12
N ARG A 190 -26.05 29.64 13.70
CA ARG A 190 -27.35 30.08 14.25
C ARG A 190 -27.76 29.25 15.45
N THR A 191 -27.77 27.92 15.32
CA THR A 191 -28.23 27.03 16.42
C THR A 191 -27.13 26.64 17.41
N LYS A 192 -25.86 26.89 17.09
CA LYS A 192 -24.66 26.50 17.86
C LYS A 192 -24.55 24.99 18.10
N LYS A 193 -25.24 24.18 17.29
CA LYS A 193 -25.23 22.72 17.37
C LYS A 193 -24.17 22.14 16.42
N VAL A 194 -23.56 21.04 16.86
CA VAL A 194 -22.65 20.23 16.04
C VAL A 194 -23.48 19.42 15.03
N TYR A 195 -22.99 19.32 13.79
CA TYR A 195 -23.64 18.51 12.75
C TYR A 195 -23.40 17.01 12.93
N THR A 196 -24.33 16.18 12.49
CA THR A 196 -24.10 14.73 12.41
C THR A 196 -23.23 14.38 11.20
N THR A 197 -22.47 13.29 11.30
CA THR A 197 -21.58 12.81 10.22
C THR A 197 -22.33 12.66 8.89
N GLY A 198 -23.52 12.06 8.89
CA GLY A 198 -24.34 11.85 7.69
C GLY A 198 -24.94 13.13 7.07
N MET A 199 -24.96 14.28 7.78
CA MET A 199 -25.28 15.58 7.17
C MET A 199 -24.08 16.16 6.43
N ILE A 200 -22.88 15.98 6.99
CA ILE A 200 -21.62 16.45 6.40
C ILE A 200 -21.25 15.61 5.18
N GLU A 201 -21.42 14.29 5.24
CA GLU A 201 -21.27 13.37 4.11
C GLU A 201 -22.10 13.84 2.90
N LYS A 202 -23.41 14.07 3.08
CA LYS A 202 -24.29 14.61 2.04
C LYS A 202 -23.85 15.97 1.51
N ALA A 203 -23.35 16.85 2.38
CA ALA A 203 -22.83 18.15 1.95
C ALA A 203 -21.55 18.02 1.10
N LEU A 204 -20.66 17.08 1.45
CA LEU A 204 -19.44 16.78 0.70
C LEU A 204 -19.74 16.10 -0.64
N ASP A 205 -20.76 15.24 -0.72
CA ASP A 205 -21.25 14.65 -1.97
C ASP A 205 -21.89 15.68 -2.91
N MET A 206 -22.62 16.65 -2.35
CA MET A 206 -23.13 17.79 -3.11
C MET A 206 -21.98 18.65 -3.67
N LEU A 207 -20.91 18.87 -2.91
CA LEU A 207 -19.75 19.61 -3.41
C LEU A 207 -18.92 18.82 -4.43
N SER A 208 -18.72 17.52 -4.25
CA SER A 208 -17.96 16.69 -5.20
C SER A 208 -18.69 16.56 -6.54
N SER A 209 -20.02 16.38 -6.53
CA SER A 209 -20.83 16.37 -7.75
C SER A 209 -20.83 17.74 -8.47
N GLN A 210 -20.92 18.85 -7.74
CA GLN A 210 -20.76 20.21 -8.31
C GLN A 210 -19.36 20.41 -8.91
N ALA A 211 -18.30 19.97 -8.21
CA ALA A 211 -16.92 20.05 -8.69
C ALA A 211 -16.72 19.32 -10.03
N HIS A 212 -17.26 18.11 -10.16
CA HIS A 212 -17.19 17.36 -11.41
C HIS A 212 -17.98 18.01 -12.56
N GLN A 213 -19.13 18.63 -12.27
CA GLN A 213 -19.90 19.39 -13.27
C GLN A 213 -19.12 20.62 -13.77
N LEU A 214 -18.51 21.39 -12.86
CA LEU A 214 -17.69 22.56 -13.20
C LEU A 214 -16.47 22.16 -14.04
N GLN A 215 -15.79 21.07 -13.69
CA GLN A 215 -14.66 20.54 -14.45
C GLN A 215 -15.04 20.09 -15.87
N ALA A 216 -16.23 19.50 -16.04
CA ALA A 216 -16.75 19.14 -17.37
C ALA A 216 -17.00 20.38 -18.23
N GLN A 217 -17.69 21.40 -17.69
CA GLN A 217 -17.99 22.65 -18.38
C GLN A 217 -16.71 23.45 -18.75
N GLU A 218 -15.70 23.45 -17.87
CA GLU A 218 -14.40 24.05 -18.20
C GLU A 218 -13.70 23.35 -19.36
N LYS A 219 -13.81 22.02 -19.42
CA LYS A 219 -13.17 21.21 -20.46
C LYS A 219 -13.83 21.46 -21.82
N GLU A 220 -15.16 21.47 -21.87
CA GLU A 220 -15.94 21.85 -23.05
C GLU A 220 -15.61 23.28 -23.53
N LYS A 221 -15.49 24.26 -22.61
CA LYS A 221 -15.06 25.62 -22.96
C LYS A 221 -13.64 25.68 -23.54
N LYS A 222 -12.70 24.88 -23.03
CA LYS A 222 -11.32 24.81 -23.53
C LYS A 222 -11.25 24.13 -24.91
N GLU A 223 -12.06 23.10 -25.15
CA GLU A 223 -12.17 22.43 -26.46
C GLU A 223 -12.83 23.35 -27.51
N ALA A 224 -13.88 24.10 -27.14
CA ALA A 224 -14.50 25.11 -28.00
C ALA A 224 -13.52 26.25 -28.37
N ALA A 225 -12.74 26.77 -27.40
CA ALA A 225 -11.75 27.82 -27.63
C ALA A 225 -10.56 27.36 -28.51
N THR A 226 -10.31 26.04 -28.58
CA THR A 226 -9.27 25.47 -29.46
C THR A 226 -9.75 25.37 -30.92
N THR A 227 -11.07 25.46 -31.16
CA THR A 227 -11.68 25.26 -32.48
C THR A 227 -11.87 26.57 -33.27
N SER A 228 -11.76 27.75 -32.64
CA SER A 228 -11.99 29.07 -33.25
C SER A 228 -10.70 29.84 -33.61
N GLY A 229 -9.61 29.14 -33.92
CA GLY A 229 -8.30 29.74 -34.21
C GLY A 229 -8.04 30.11 -35.68
N ALA A 230 -8.71 31.13 -36.23
CA ALA A 230 -8.36 31.68 -37.56
C ALA A 230 -8.82 33.14 -37.83
N THR A 231 -8.16 34.14 -37.23
CA THR A 231 -7.78 35.42 -37.89
C THR A 231 -6.83 36.23 -36.99
N SER A 232 -5.90 36.97 -37.60
CA SER A 232 -4.83 37.72 -36.90
C SER A 232 -5.22 39.17 -36.53
N PRO A 233 -4.44 39.85 -35.67
CA PRO A 233 -4.93 40.96 -34.85
C PRO A 233 -4.74 42.36 -35.46
N ALA A 234 -5.45 43.35 -34.88
CA ALA A 234 -5.20 44.78 -35.08
C ALA A 234 -5.10 45.52 -33.74
N THR A 235 -4.24 46.54 -33.70
CA THR A 235 -3.73 47.27 -32.54
C THR A 235 -4.78 48.08 -31.77
N GLY A 236 -4.64 48.15 -30.44
CA GLY A 236 -5.34 49.10 -29.56
C GLY A 236 -4.76 49.08 -28.15
N GLU A 237 -4.01 50.11 -27.78
CA GLU A 237 -3.29 50.22 -26.50
C GLU A 237 -4.07 51.07 -25.50
N ASN A 238 -4.29 50.58 -24.26
CA ASN A 238 -4.48 51.47 -23.11
C ASN A 238 -4.27 50.80 -21.74
N GLY A 239 -3.91 51.64 -20.76
CA GLY A 239 -3.34 51.32 -19.44
C GLY A 239 -4.03 50.28 -18.54
N GLU A 240 -3.16 49.45 -17.96
CA GLU A 240 -3.19 48.94 -16.57
C GLU A 240 -4.53 48.61 -15.89
N ALA A 241 -4.83 47.31 -15.86
CA ALA A 241 -5.23 46.66 -14.61
C ALA A 241 -4.58 45.27 -14.52
N LYS A 242 -3.46 45.17 -13.78
CA LYS A 242 -2.81 43.89 -13.48
C LYS A 242 -3.84 42.99 -12.76
N PRO A 243 -4.27 41.86 -13.33
CA PRO A 243 -5.29 41.04 -12.69
C PRO A 243 -4.72 40.48 -11.39
N GLN A 244 -5.27 40.95 -10.27
CA GLN A 244 -5.07 40.27 -9.00
C GLN A 244 -5.58 38.83 -9.17
N PRO A 245 -4.88 37.80 -8.64
CA PRO A 245 -5.36 36.45 -8.72
C PRO A 245 -6.68 36.37 -7.95
N THR A 246 -7.80 36.33 -8.67
CA THR A 246 -9.11 36.03 -8.11
C THR A 246 -8.98 34.70 -7.39
N LYS A 247 -8.97 34.71 -6.05
CA LYS A 247 -8.83 33.51 -5.23
C LYS A 247 -9.97 32.57 -5.58
N SER A 248 -9.71 31.59 -6.45
CA SER A 248 -10.68 30.59 -6.86
C SER A 248 -11.15 29.88 -5.60
N LEU A 249 -12.47 29.84 -5.38
CA LEU A 249 -13.07 29.22 -4.21
C LEU A 249 -12.56 27.77 -4.07
N PRO A 250 -12.24 27.29 -2.85
CA PRO A 250 -11.72 25.93 -2.68
C PRO A 250 -12.75 24.88 -3.11
N ILE A 251 -12.47 24.18 -4.20
CA ILE A 251 -13.35 23.13 -4.75
C ILE A 251 -13.00 21.79 -4.10
N TRP A 252 -14.00 21.11 -3.53
CA TRP A 252 -13.84 19.74 -3.02
C TRP A 252 -14.07 18.71 -4.12
N THR A 253 -13.06 17.89 -4.44
CA THR A 253 -13.12 16.86 -5.50
C THR A 253 -13.18 15.43 -4.95
N GLY A 254 -13.53 15.25 -3.67
CA GLY A 254 -13.56 13.94 -3.01
C GLY A 254 -12.22 13.49 -2.40
N VAL A 255 -12.24 12.27 -1.85
CA VAL A 255 -11.16 11.70 -1.03
C VAL A 255 -10.14 10.95 -1.88
N SER A 256 -8.87 11.03 -1.47
CA SER A 256 -7.71 10.42 -2.11
C SER A 256 -6.88 9.61 -1.09
N THR A 257 -6.24 8.52 -1.55
CA THR A 257 -5.37 7.68 -0.69
C THR A 257 -3.96 8.25 -0.49
N ASN A 258 -3.59 9.30 -1.23
CA ASN A 258 -2.21 9.80 -1.28
C ASN A 258 -1.95 10.98 -0.32
N LYS A 259 -3.01 11.61 0.20
CA LYS A 259 -2.96 12.70 1.20
C LYS A 259 -3.37 12.14 2.57
N SER A 260 -2.89 12.72 3.66
CA SER A 260 -3.40 12.38 5.00
C SER A 260 -4.84 12.83 5.19
N ALA A 261 -5.65 12.09 5.96
CA ALA A 261 -7.04 12.45 6.23
C ALA A 261 -7.16 13.85 6.85
N LYS A 262 -6.27 14.21 7.79
CA LYS A 262 -6.23 15.56 8.40
C LYS A 262 -6.04 16.68 7.36
N SER A 263 -5.17 16.48 6.36
CA SER A 263 -4.99 17.47 5.28
C SER A 263 -6.23 17.57 4.39
N GLN A 264 -6.89 16.46 4.12
CA GLN A 264 -8.11 16.41 3.30
C GLN A 264 -9.31 17.01 4.04
N ALA A 265 -9.40 16.82 5.36
CA ALA A 265 -10.41 17.47 6.19
C ALA A 265 -10.26 19.01 6.19
N LEU A 266 -9.03 19.55 6.18
CA LEU A 266 -8.80 20.99 6.03
C LEU A 266 -9.28 21.52 4.67
N GLU A 267 -9.04 20.77 3.59
CA GLU A 267 -9.49 21.09 2.23
C GLU A 267 -11.04 21.03 2.13
N ALA A 268 -11.64 19.98 2.68
CA ALA A 268 -13.08 19.79 2.81
C ALA A 268 -13.78 20.91 3.60
N MET A 269 -13.24 21.28 4.78
CA MET A 269 -13.79 22.38 5.59
C MET A 269 -13.73 23.72 4.86
N LYS A 270 -12.62 24.01 4.17
CA LYS A 270 -12.48 25.25 3.38
C LYS A 270 -13.51 25.31 2.25
N ALA A 271 -13.76 24.20 1.57
CA ALA A 271 -14.81 24.11 0.55
C ALA A 271 -16.22 24.27 1.14
N LEU A 272 -16.53 23.60 2.26
CA LEU A 272 -17.83 23.70 2.94
C LEU A 272 -18.14 25.12 3.42
N VAL A 273 -17.16 25.82 4.01
CA VAL A 273 -17.30 27.22 4.46
C VAL A 273 -17.40 28.20 3.28
N ALA A 274 -16.73 27.92 2.17
CA ALA A 274 -16.74 28.79 0.99
C ALA A 274 -18.03 28.66 0.14
N HIS A 275 -18.54 27.45 -0.05
CA HIS A 275 -19.72 27.18 -0.88
C HIS A 275 -21.05 27.16 -0.10
N GLN A 276 -21.01 27.00 1.22
CA GLN A 276 -22.16 27.00 2.15
C GLN A 276 -23.41 26.23 1.66
N PRO A 277 -23.31 24.96 1.22
CA PRO A 277 -24.49 24.13 0.93
C PRO A 277 -25.35 23.90 2.19
N ILE A 278 -24.71 23.99 3.36
CA ILE A 278 -25.30 24.05 4.70
C ILE A 278 -24.64 25.26 5.38
N PRO A 279 -25.35 26.05 6.21
CA PRO A 279 -24.75 27.15 6.97
C PRO A 279 -23.75 26.60 8.01
N VAL A 280 -22.46 26.60 7.68
CA VAL A 280 -21.40 26.07 8.54
C VAL A 280 -20.42 27.16 8.95
N ALA A 281 -19.95 27.10 10.20
CA ALA A 281 -18.83 27.89 10.69
C ALA A 281 -17.82 26.98 11.39
N ARG A 282 -16.52 27.27 11.24
CA ARG A 282 -15.45 26.68 12.06
C ARG A 282 -15.52 27.34 13.44
N ALA A 283 -15.84 26.55 14.47
CA ALA A 283 -15.89 27.03 15.84
C ALA A 283 -14.86 26.31 16.72
N ARG A 284 -14.34 27.06 17.69
CA ARG A 284 -13.61 26.55 18.85
C ARG A 284 -14.32 27.01 20.12
N MET A 285 -14.40 26.14 21.12
CA MET A 285 -14.89 26.50 22.45
C MET A 285 -13.72 27.05 23.26
N ARG A 286 -13.93 28.18 23.93
CA ARG A 286 -13.00 28.70 24.92
C ARG A 286 -13.39 28.13 26.28
N LEU A 287 -12.56 27.25 26.83
CA LEU A 287 -12.81 26.58 28.10
C LEU A 287 -11.83 27.09 29.16
N ARG A 288 -12.33 27.23 30.39
CA ARG A 288 -11.52 27.25 31.61
C ARG A 288 -11.61 25.86 32.25
N ILE A 289 -10.46 25.28 32.56
CA ILE A 289 -10.34 24.00 33.25
C ILE A 289 -9.62 24.28 34.57
N THR A 290 -10.28 23.98 35.69
CA THR A 290 -9.71 24.14 37.04
C THR A 290 -9.59 22.75 37.66
N CYS A 291 -8.37 22.32 38.02
CA CYS A 291 -8.09 21.01 38.62
C CYS A 291 -7.11 21.14 39.80
N THR A 292 -7.19 20.24 40.78
CA THR A 292 -6.23 20.22 41.90
C THR A 292 -4.85 19.69 41.46
N THR A 293 -3.77 20.30 41.97
CA THR A 293 -2.38 19.94 41.61
C THR A 293 -1.99 18.53 42.03
N SER A 294 -2.67 17.98 43.05
CA SER A 294 -2.54 16.58 43.52
C SER A 294 -3.09 15.54 42.53
N VAL A 295 -4.04 15.92 41.67
CA VAL A 295 -4.63 15.03 40.66
C VAL A 295 -3.87 15.09 39.35
N LEU A 296 -3.30 16.24 38.98
CA LEU A 296 -2.52 16.41 37.75
C LEU A 296 -1.34 15.44 37.61
N LYS A 297 -0.73 15.05 38.73
CA LYS A 297 0.39 14.10 38.79
C LYS A 297 -0.04 12.63 38.80
N GLN A 298 -1.33 12.34 38.87
CA GLN A 298 -1.80 10.95 38.85
C GLN A 298 -1.64 10.38 37.44
N ALA A 299 -1.14 9.15 37.37
CA ALA A 299 -1.17 8.37 36.14
C ALA A 299 -2.63 8.00 35.85
N VAL A 300 -3.06 8.24 34.62
CA VAL A 300 -4.45 7.97 34.21
C VAL A 300 -4.77 6.49 34.34
N LYS A 301 -5.90 6.15 34.95
CA LYS A 301 -6.28 4.75 35.10
C LYS A 301 -6.65 4.16 33.75
N ALA A 302 -6.11 2.98 33.47
CA ALA A 302 -6.63 2.16 32.38
C ALA A 302 -8.10 1.78 32.69
N PRO A 303 -9.01 1.82 31.71
CA PRO A 303 -10.38 1.39 31.92
C PRO A 303 -10.39 -0.09 32.33
N LYS A 304 -11.10 -0.41 33.42
CA LYS A 304 -11.35 -1.80 33.81
C LYS A 304 -12.45 -2.37 32.92
N GLY A 305 -12.06 -3.09 31.88
CA GLY A 305 -12.93 -3.89 31.01
C GLY A 305 -12.18 -5.14 30.56
N GLU A 306 -12.83 -6.28 30.78
CA GLU A 306 -12.53 -7.68 30.45
C GLU A 306 -11.27 -8.04 29.64
N ALA A 307 -10.63 -9.12 30.08
CA ALA A 307 -9.48 -9.72 29.40
C ALA A 307 -9.92 -10.37 28.08
N ASN A 308 -9.49 -9.79 26.96
CA ASN A 308 -9.26 -10.53 25.73
C ASN A 308 -7.75 -10.67 25.52
N LYS A 309 -7.30 -11.91 25.35
CA LYS A 309 -5.96 -12.18 24.81
C LYS A 309 -6.00 -11.80 23.34
N ASP A 310 -5.11 -10.92 22.91
CA ASP A 310 -4.10 -11.26 21.92
C ASP A 310 -2.97 -10.23 21.96
N GLY A 311 -1.75 -10.66 21.67
CA GLY A 311 -0.56 -9.84 21.79
C GLY A 311 -0.28 -9.06 20.51
N GLU A 312 -0.28 -7.74 20.60
CA GLU A 312 0.23 -6.86 19.54
C GLU A 312 1.17 -5.82 20.17
N GLU A 313 2.48 -5.96 19.93
CA GLU A 313 3.50 -5.01 20.38
C GLU A 313 3.56 -3.80 19.42
N GLY A 314 2.48 -3.02 19.41
CA GLY A 314 2.48 -1.65 18.87
C GLY A 314 2.92 -0.64 19.94
N GLU A 315 3.72 0.36 19.55
CA GLU A 315 4.26 1.39 20.44
C GLU A 315 3.23 1.95 21.43
N LYS A 316 3.36 1.54 22.70
CA LYS A 316 2.61 2.13 23.80
C LYS A 316 3.13 3.56 24.02
N LYS A 317 2.46 4.55 23.42
CA LYS A 317 2.49 5.93 23.95
C LYS A 317 2.30 5.85 25.45
N ALA A 318 3.30 6.33 26.21
CA ALA A 318 3.36 6.16 27.65
C ALA A 318 2.05 6.59 28.33
N PRO A 319 1.67 5.99 29.46
CA PRO A 319 0.49 6.42 30.22
C PRO A 319 0.75 7.83 30.76
N GLY A 320 0.40 8.83 29.94
CA GLY A 320 0.53 10.24 30.28
C GLY A 320 -0.23 10.55 31.57
N THR A 321 0.26 11.56 32.28
CA THR A 321 -0.43 12.09 33.46
C THR A 321 -1.80 12.65 33.06
N VAL A 322 -2.68 12.85 34.05
CA VAL A 322 -3.97 13.53 33.81
C VAL A 322 -3.76 14.87 33.10
N LYS A 323 -2.68 15.59 33.44
CA LYS A 323 -2.28 16.84 32.76
C LYS A 323 -2.00 16.64 31.27
N ASP A 324 -1.21 15.62 30.90
CA ASP A 324 -0.82 15.38 29.51
C ASP A 324 -2.04 15.00 28.65
N LYS A 325 -2.99 14.23 29.20
CA LYS A 325 -4.24 13.94 28.52
C LYS A 325 -5.12 15.18 28.34
N ILE A 326 -5.27 16.02 29.38
CA ILE A 326 -6.03 17.28 29.25
C ILE A 326 -5.40 18.16 28.16
N LEU A 327 -4.07 18.34 28.18
CA LEU A 327 -3.36 19.11 27.16
C LEU A 327 -3.53 18.54 25.74
N SER A 328 -3.68 17.22 25.58
CA SER A 328 -3.92 16.61 24.27
C SER A 328 -5.29 16.94 23.64
N PHE A 329 -6.26 17.41 24.43
CA PHE A 329 -7.56 17.89 23.96
C PHE A 329 -7.58 19.40 23.65
N VAL A 330 -6.54 20.15 24.03
CA VAL A 330 -6.47 21.60 23.85
C VAL A 330 -5.68 21.92 22.57
N GLU A 331 -6.34 22.57 21.60
CA GLU A 331 -5.71 22.94 20.31
C GLU A 331 -4.73 24.11 20.49
N GLN A 332 -5.07 25.06 21.37
CA GLN A 332 -4.25 26.23 21.69
C GLN A 332 -4.49 26.64 23.16
N VAL A 333 -3.42 26.71 23.95
CA VAL A 333 -3.46 27.23 25.33
C VAL A 333 -3.32 28.76 25.29
N GLU A 334 -4.17 29.47 26.02
CA GLU A 334 -4.07 30.94 26.19
C GLU A 334 -3.38 31.32 27.49
N SER A 335 -3.80 30.72 28.61
CA SER A 335 -3.16 30.91 29.92
C SER A 335 -3.10 29.59 30.69
N GLN A 336 -2.10 29.46 31.56
CA GLN A 336 -1.91 28.28 32.38
C GLN A 336 -1.28 28.66 33.72
N ASP A 337 -2.13 28.90 34.71
CA ASP A 337 -1.78 29.46 36.00
C ASP A 337 -1.86 28.39 37.11
N VAL A 338 -1.02 28.54 38.15
CA VAL A 338 -1.01 27.66 39.33
C VAL A 338 -1.20 28.52 40.57
N MET A 339 -2.39 28.45 41.16
CA MET A 339 -2.76 29.19 42.36
C MET A 339 -2.78 28.25 43.57
N GLY A 340 -1.61 28.10 44.21
CA GLY A 340 -1.45 27.27 45.40
C GLY A 340 -1.66 25.78 45.12
N GLN A 341 -2.85 25.26 45.45
CA GLN A 341 -3.23 23.85 45.20
C GLN A 341 -4.12 23.67 43.96
N GLU A 342 -4.50 24.75 43.28
CA GLU A 342 -5.33 24.71 42.08
C GLU A 342 -4.51 25.07 40.84
N TRP A 343 -4.84 24.43 39.72
CA TRP A 343 -4.28 24.68 38.39
C TRP A 343 -5.43 25.12 37.49
N GLU A 344 -5.29 26.31 36.92
CA GLU A 344 -6.22 26.83 35.93
C GLU A 344 -5.56 26.80 34.57
N LEU A 345 -6.28 26.26 33.58
CA LEU A 345 -5.92 26.36 32.18
C LEU A 345 -7.07 27.00 31.42
N VAL A 346 -6.78 28.08 30.70
CA VAL A 346 -7.70 28.66 29.71
C VAL A 346 -7.16 28.34 28.32
N GLY A 347 -8.00 27.76 27.47
CA GLY A 347 -7.59 27.36 26.13
C GLY A 347 -8.75 27.07 25.18
N PHE A 348 -8.40 26.94 23.91
CA PHE A 348 -9.31 26.58 22.85
C PHE A 348 -9.36 25.06 22.65
N VAL A 349 -10.58 24.53 22.61
CA VAL A 349 -10.89 23.10 22.48
C VAL A 349 -11.91 22.90 21.35
N GLU A 350 -11.79 21.78 20.63
CA GLU A 350 -12.76 21.41 19.59
C GLU A 350 -14.15 21.15 20.21
N PRO A 351 -15.25 21.63 19.61
CA PRO A 351 -16.59 21.46 20.18
C PRO A 351 -17.00 19.98 20.31
N GLY A 352 -16.53 19.10 19.41
CA GLY A 352 -16.72 17.65 19.54
C GLY A 352 -15.96 17.02 20.72
N ALA A 353 -14.83 17.62 21.14
CA ALA A 353 -14.00 17.09 22.23
C ALA A 353 -14.51 17.48 23.63
N PHE A 354 -15.31 18.55 23.75
CA PHE A 354 -15.81 19.05 25.04
C PHE A 354 -16.48 17.98 25.91
N LYS A 355 -17.35 17.14 25.33
CA LYS A 355 -18.03 16.07 26.09
C LYS A 355 -17.04 15.04 26.63
N ILE A 356 -16.14 14.55 25.77
CA ILE A 356 -15.12 13.55 26.14
C ILE A 356 -14.20 14.11 27.23
N LEU A 357 -13.80 15.38 27.10
CA LEU A 357 -12.97 16.08 28.07
C LEU A 357 -13.68 16.29 29.43
N SER A 358 -14.97 16.67 29.41
CA SER A 358 -15.79 16.83 30.62
C SER A 358 -15.98 15.48 31.35
N ASP A 359 -16.32 14.43 30.61
CA ASP A 359 -16.50 13.07 31.16
C ASP A 359 -15.17 12.52 31.71
N PHE A 360 -14.05 12.76 31.00
CA PHE A 360 -12.70 12.38 31.43
C PHE A 360 -12.26 13.10 32.71
N ILE A 361 -12.46 14.42 32.78
CA ILE A 361 -12.13 15.21 33.97
C ILE A 361 -13.02 14.77 35.14
N GLY A 362 -14.33 14.63 34.96
CA GLY A 362 -15.22 14.13 36.01
C GLY A 362 -14.79 12.77 36.57
N GLY A 363 -14.44 11.83 35.68
CA GLY A 363 -14.02 10.47 36.04
C GLY A 363 -12.67 10.39 36.77
N GLU A 364 -11.59 10.92 36.18
CA GLU A 364 -10.24 10.79 36.77
C GLU A 364 -10.04 11.72 37.98
N THR A 365 -10.65 12.91 37.99
CA THR A 365 -10.54 13.81 39.14
C THR A 365 -11.48 13.47 40.29
N LYS A 366 -12.37 12.47 40.14
CA LYS A 366 -13.45 12.15 41.09
C LYS A 366 -14.30 13.37 41.45
N GLY A 367 -14.52 14.27 40.49
CA GLY A 367 -15.24 15.54 40.70
C GLY A 367 -14.43 16.69 41.33
N GLN A 368 -13.11 16.56 41.50
CA GLN A 368 -12.23 17.68 41.91
C GLN A 368 -11.80 18.61 40.76
N GLY A 369 -12.11 18.24 39.52
CA GLY A 369 -11.90 19.06 38.34
C GLY A 369 -13.20 19.66 37.84
N ARG A 370 -13.18 20.94 37.48
CA ARG A 370 -14.30 21.70 36.92
C ARG A 370 -13.95 22.19 35.52
N VAL A 371 -14.90 22.09 34.60
CA VAL A 371 -14.80 22.68 33.26
C VAL A 371 -15.88 23.75 33.14
N GLU A 372 -15.47 24.99 32.88
CA GLU A 372 -16.36 26.13 32.62
C GLU A 372 -16.22 26.55 31.16
N VAL A 373 -17.36 26.77 30.49
CA VAL A 373 -17.37 27.30 29.12
C VAL A 373 -17.36 28.82 29.19
N LEU A 374 -16.24 29.44 28.81
CA LEU A 374 -16.13 30.90 28.74
C LEU A 374 -16.77 31.45 27.46
N ASP A 375 -16.55 30.77 26.33
CA ASP A 375 -17.22 31.06 25.06
C ASP A 375 -17.51 29.75 24.32
N MET A 376 -18.72 29.62 23.77
CA MET A 376 -19.17 28.47 23.01
C MET A 376 -18.76 28.53 21.53
N ALA A 377 -18.53 29.72 20.98
CA ALA A 377 -18.49 29.91 19.53
C ALA A 377 -17.53 31.03 19.12
N VAL A 378 -16.25 30.90 19.47
CA VAL A 378 -15.21 31.72 18.82
C VAL A 378 -15.07 31.19 17.39
N THR A 379 -15.60 31.94 16.43
CA THR A 379 -15.42 31.66 15.00
C THR A 379 -13.95 31.85 14.65
N HIS A 380 -13.32 30.82 14.07
CA HIS A 380 -11.94 30.94 13.62
C HIS A 380 -11.90 31.41 12.18
N GLU A 381 -11.61 32.70 11.99
CA GLU A 381 -11.23 33.25 10.70
C GLU A 381 -9.76 32.87 10.42
N ASP A 382 -9.50 32.17 9.32
CA ASP A 382 -8.19 31.66 8.84
C ASP A 382 -8.25 31.41 7.31
#